data_AF-A0A7Y2FFM1-F1
#
_entry.id   AF-A0A7Y2FFM1-F1
#
_cell.length_a   1.000
_cell.length_b   1.000
_cell.length_c   1.000
_cell.angle_alpha   90.00
_cell.angle_beta   90.00
_cell.angle_gamma   90.00
#
_symmetry.space_group_name_H-M   'P 1'
#
loop_
_entity.id
_entity.type
_entity.pdbx_description
1 polymer ?
#
loop_
_entity_poly.entity_id
_entity_poly.type
_entity_poly.pdbx_seq_one_letter_code
_entity_poly.pdbx_strand_id
1 'polypeptide(L)'
;MNSPEYQTPVLDAAWYHGRALAWSEGAPPRPEDVFRAPLYPMFLGALYSLGVEWPLGPRLVQFGLGLLNLFLIYSIGRKVFGLRTGLIALALAVLYYPFIYFEAETLVTTLFLTLSLAGTRIALGARGYSGWLASGLVLGLATITRPT
;
A
#
# COMPACT_ATOMS: atom_id res chain seq x y z
N MET A 1 -11.54 19.77 -10.70
CA MET A 1 -11.77 18.47 -10.04
C MET A 1 -13.26 18.10 -10.13
N ASN A 2 -13.78 17.92 -11.36
CA ASN A 2 -15.19 17.56 -11.64
C ASN A 2 -15.25 16.44 -12.70
N SER A 3 -14.30 15.51 -12.70
CA SER A 3 -14.40 14.32 -13.55
C SER A 3 -15.31 13.30 -12.84
N PRO A 4 -16.27 12.67 -13.54
CA PRO A 4 -17.17 11.67 -12.96
C PRO A 4 -16.43 10.54 -12.23
N GLU A 5 -15.29 10.10 -12.79
CA GLU A 5 -14.42 9.05 -12.23
C GLU A 5 -13.82 9.40 -10.86
N TYR A 6 -13.72 10.69 -10.52
CA TYR A 6 -13.23 11.11 -9.22
C TYR A 6 -14.26 10.87 -8.10
N GLN A 7 -15.54 11.01 -8.42
CA GLN A 7 -16.68 10.91 -7.51
C GLN A 7 -17.25 9.50 -7.44
N THR A 8 -17.39 8.84 -8.59
CA THR A 8 -17.82 7.45 -8.69
C THR A 8 -16.63 6.55 -8.96
N PRO A 9 -16.29 5.61 -8.04
CA PRO A 9 -15.22 4.67 -8.30
C PRO A 9 -15.58 3.81 -9.52
N VAL A 10 -14.60 3.52 -10.38
CA VAL A 10 -14.77 2.73 -11.60
C VAL A 10 -13.94 1.45 -11.51
N LEU A 11 -14.47 0.34 -12.03
CA LEU A 11 -13.82 -0.99 -12.06
C LEU A 11 -13.39 -1.48 -10.66
N ASP A 12 -12.08 -1.68 -10.45
CA ASP A 12 -11.52 -2.28 -9.25
C ASP A 12 -11.76 -1.42 -8.01
N ALA A 13 -11.67 -0.10 -8.14
CA ALA A 13 -11.94 0.83 -7.05
C ALA A 13 -13.38 0.71 -6.54
N ALA A 14 -14.35 0.43 -7.42
CA ALA A 14 -15.76 0.31 -7.05
C ALA A 14 -15.98 -0.96 -6.22
N TRP A 15 -15.33 -2.04 -6.64
CA TRP A 15 -15.36 -3.31 -5.92
C TRP A 15 -14.70 -3.18 -4.54
N TYR A 16 -13.52 -2.55 -4.46
CA TYR A 16 -12.82 -2.34 -3.18
C TYR A 16 -13.62 -1.46 -2.21
N HIS A 17 -14.20 -0.37 -2.70
CA HIS A 17 -15.05 0.51 -1.89
C HIS A 17 -16.28 -0.23 -1.34
N GLY A 18 -17.02 -0.95 -2.20
CA GLY A 18 -18.20 -1.70 -1.78
C GLY A 18 -17.89 -2.81 -0.77
N ARG A 19 -16.76 -3.50 -0.93
CA ARG A 19 -16.32 -4.52 0.04
C ARG A 19 -15.85 -3.92 1.36
N ALA A 20 -15.14 -2.79 1.32
CA ALA A 20 -14.72 -2.07 2.53
C ALA A 20 -15.92 -1.62 3.36
N LEU A 21 -16.99 -1.11 2.71
CA LEU A 21 -18.24 -0.74 3.37
C LEU A 21 -18.90 -1.97 4.03
N ALA A 22 -19.10 -3.04 3.26
CA ALA A 22 -19.68 -4.28 3.78
C ALA A 22 -18.90 -4.84 4.98
N TRP A 23 -17.57 -4.75 4.96
CA TRP A 23 -16.74 -5.17 6.09
C TRP A 23 -16.88 -4.25 7.31
N SER A 24 -16.97 -2.93 7.10
CA SER A 24 -17.23 -1.98 8.20
C SER A 24 -18.59 -2.18 8.87
N GLU A 25 -19.57 -2.73 8.14
CA GLU A 25 -20.89 -3.12 8.65
C GLU A 25 -20.93 -4.54 9.26
N GLY A 26 -19.80 -5.26 9.26
CA GLY A 26 -19.68 -6.61 9.84
C GLY A 26 -20.15 -7.75 8.93
N ALA A 27 -20.32 -7.52 7.62
CA ALA A 27 -20.74 -8.56 6.69
C ALA A 27 -19.64 -9.62 6.47
N PRO A 28 -19.98 -10.92 6.41
CA PRO A 28 -19.00 -11.99 6.20
C PRO A 28 -18.39 -11.96 4.79
N PRO A 29 -17.22 -12.61 4.58
CA PRO A 29 -16.64 -12.83 3.26
C PRO A 29 -17.59 -13.63 2.36
N ARG A 30 -17.67 -13.27 1.08
CA ARG A 30 -18.47 -14.00 0.09
C ARG A 30 -17.59 -14.93 -0.75
N PRO A 31 -18.12 -16.04 -1.29
CA PRO A 31 -17.35 -16.97 -2.13
C PRO A 31 -16.69 -16.30 -3.35
N GLU A 32 -17.31 -15.27 -3.91
CA GLU A 32 -16.79 -14.48 -5.03
C GLU A 32 -15.59 -13.59 -4.67
N ASP A 33 -15.33 -13.36 -3.37
CA ASP A 33 -14.20 -12.55 -2.93
C ASP A 33 -12.86 -13.28 -3.03
N VAL A 34 -12.87 -14.61 -3.18
CA VAL A 34 -11.67 -15.46 -3.17
C VAL A 34 -10.68 -15.08 -4.28
N PHE A 35 -11.17 -14.50 -5.38
CA PHE A 35 -10.33 -14.07 -6.51
C PHE A 35 -9.54 -12.78 -6.24
N ARG A 36 -9.89 -12.01 -5.21
CA ARG A 36 -9.21 -10.75 -4.88
C ARG A 36 -8.69 -10.79 -3.45
N ALA A 37 -7.41 -10.50 -3.32
CA ALA A 37 -6.74 -10.51 -2.03
C ALA A 37 -7.47 -9.59 -1.00
N PRO A 38 -7.83 -10.12 0.18
CA PRO A 38 -8.77 -9.45 1.09
C PRO A 38 -8.15 -8.26 1.85
N LEU A 39 -6.82 -8.18 1.89
CA LEU A 39 -6.13 -7.25 2.77
C LEU A 39 -6.39 -5.78 2.41
N TYR A 40 -6.56 -5.47 1.13
CA TYR A 40 -6.85 -4.12 0.69
C TYR A 40 -8.28 -3.64 1.05
N PRO A 41 -9.34 -4.43 0.79
CA PRO A 41 -10.67 -4.17 1.36
C PRO A 41 -10.66 -4.02 2.89
N MET A 42 -9.94 -4.88 3.61
CA MET A 42 -9.84 -4.82 5.08
C MET A 42 -9.14 -3.54 5.54
N PHE A 43 -8.06 -3.14 4.85
CA PHE A 43 -7.37 -1.88 5.09
C PHE A 43 -8.30 -0.68 4.90
N LEU A 44 -9.04 -0.63 3.79
CA LEU A 44 -10.01 0.44 3.55
C LEU A 44 -11.17 0.41 4.56
N GLY A 45 -11.69 -0.77 4.90
CA GLY A 45 -12.76 -0.90 5.90
C GLY A 45 -12.32 -0.46 7.30
N ALA A 46 -11.06 -0.72 7.67
CA ALA A 46 -10.46 -0.19 8.90
C ALA A 46 -10.29 1.33 8.86
N LEU A 47 -9.96 1.92 7.71
CA LEU A 47 -9.97 3.38 7.57
C LEU A 47 -11.38 3.94 7.73
N TYR A 48 -12.38 3.31 7.12
CA TYR A 48 -13.78 3.75 7.19
C TYR A 48 -14.33 3.67 8.62
N SER A 49 -14.00 2.62 9.37
CA SER A 49 -14.41 2.51 10.78
C SER A 49 -13.76 3.57 11.68
N LEU A 50 -12.61 4.13 11.27
CA LEU A 50 -11.96 5.27 11.91
C LEU A 50 -12.52 6.64 11.46
N GLY A 51 -13.57 6.66 10.64
CA GLY A 51 -14.19 7.88 10.15
C GLY A 51 -13.51 8.49 8.92
N VAL A 52 -12.68 7.74 8.20
CA VAL A 52 -12.07 8.21 6.95
C VAL A 52 -13.07 8.08 5.81
N GLU A 53 -13.57 9.20 5.30
CA GLU A 53 -14.62 9.19 4.27
C GLU A 53 -14.09 9.17 2.83
N TRP A 54 -14.83 8.50 1.95
CA TRP A 54 -14.63 8.54 0.50
C TRP A 54 -15.09 9.91 -0.06
N PRO A 55 -14.45 10.47 -1.12
CA PRO A 55 -13.40 9.89 -1.95
C PRO A 55 -11.98 10.40 -1.62
N LEU A 56 -11.86 11.30 -0.63
CA LEU A 56 -10.62 12.05 -0.37
C LEU A 56 -9.77 11.40 0.72
N GLY A 57 -10.39 10.82 1.76
CA GLY A 57 -9.71 10.23 2.90
C GLY A 57 -8.73 9.10 2.54
N PRO A 58 -9.16 8.03 1.85
CA PRO A 58 -8.27 6.93 1.48
C PRO A 58 -7.14 7.34 0.53
N ARG A 59 -7.36 8.35 -0.30
CA ARG A 59 -6.33 8.89 -1.20
C ARG A 59 -5.27 9.65 -0.40
N LEU A 60 -5.65 10.44 0.60
CA LEU A 60 -4.68 11.10 1.50
C LEU A 60 -3.80 10.08 2.24
N VAL A 61 -4.40 8.99 2.73
CA VAL A 61 -3.64 7.90 3.37
C VAL A 61 -2.67 7.25 2.37
N GLN A 62 -3.10 7.03 1.13
CA GLN A 62 -2.23 6.49 0.08
C GLN A 62 -1.10 7.44 -0.32
N PHE A 63 -1.34 8.74 -0.40
CA PHE A 63 -0.26 9.72 -0.57
C PHE A 63 0.75 9.63 0.58
N GLY A 64 0.28 9.45 1.83
CA GLY A 64 1.15 9.20 2.96
C GLY A 64 2.01 7.94 2.79
N LEU A 65 1.43 6.85 2.30
CA LEU A 65 2.14 5.61 1.98
C LEU A 65 3.14 5.81 0.82
N GLY A 66 2.79 6.60 -0.19
CA GLY A 66 3.68 6.99 -1.29
C GLY A 66 4.93 7.71 -0.81
N LEU A 67 4.77 8.72 0.05
CA LEU A 67 5.89 9.41 0.69
C LEU A 67 6.75 8.46 1.54
N LEU A 68 6.12 7.50 2.24
CA LEU A 68 6.84 6.47 2.98
C LEU A 68 7.65 5.56 2.05
N ASN A 69 7.11 5.20 0.87
CA ASN A 69 7.82 4.42 -0.14
C ASN A 69 9.08 5.14 -0.62
N LEU A 70 8.98 6.44 -0.93
CA LEU A 70 10.13 7.26 -1.33
C LEU A 70 11.22 7.27 -0.23
N PHE A 71 10.82 7.45 1.03
CA PHE A 71 11.75 7.39 2.16
C PHE A 71 12.39 6.01 2.30
N LEU A 72 11.63 4.92 2.14
CA LEU A 72 12.15 3.55 2.23
C LEU A 72 13.15 3.26 1.10
N ILE A 73 12.87 3.69 -0.13
CA ILE A 73 13.80 3.57 -1.28
C ILE A 73 15.12 4.29 -0.98
N TYR A 74 15.05 5.53 -0.52
CA TYR A 74 16.22 6.29 -0.06
C TYR A 74 16.99 5.54 1.02
N SER A 75 16.29 5.04 2.04
CA SER A 75 16.87 4.38 3.21
C SER A 75 17.58 3.07 2.83
N ILE A 76 16.98 2.26 1.95
CA ILE A 76 17.56 1.03 1.42
C ILE A 76 18.80 1.35 0.59
N GLY A 77 18.69 2.26 -0.39
CA GLY A 77 19.82 2.66 -1.23
C GLY A 77 20.99 3.21 -0.41
N ARG A 78 20.69 4.04 0.61
CA ARG A 78 21.70 4.56 1.55
C ARG A 78 22.35 3.46 2.37
N LYS A 79 21.57 2.48 2.85
CA LYS A 79 22.07 1.41 3.71
C LYS A 79 22.99 0.45 2.95
N VAL A 80 22.66 0.14 1.70
CA VAL A 80 23.40 -0.84 0.88
C VAL A 80 24.59 -0.21 0.17
N PHE A 81 24.42 0.98 -0.40
CA PHE A 81 25.40 1.58 -1.32
C PHE A 81 25.90 2.97 -0.89
N GLY A 82 25.44 3.47 0.26
CA GLY A 82 25.84 4.78 0.79
C GLY A 82 24.98 5.96 0.32
N LEU A 83 25.28 7.13 0.87
CA LEU A 83 24.41 8.32 0.80
C LEU A 83 24.09 8.77 -0.64
N ARG A 84 25.10 8.81 -1.52
CA ARG A 84 24.92 9.28 -2.91
C ARG A 84 23.91 8.42 -3.66
N THR A 85 24.06 7.11 -3.58
CA THR A 85 23.17 6.15 -4.25
C THR A 85 21.75 6.22 -3.70
N GLY A 86 21.59 6.41 -2.38
CA GLY A 86 20.28 6.64 -1.77
C GLY A 86 19.58 7.88 -2.33
N LEU A 87 20.30 9.00 -2.49
CA LEU A 87 19.74 10.24 -3.05
C LEU A 87 19.39 10.10 -4.54
N ILE A 88 20.22 9.41 -5.33
CA ILE A 88 19.94 9.14 -6.74
C ILE A 88 18.68 8.26 -6.86
N ALA A 89 18.57 7.20 -6.06
CA ALA A 89 17.40 6.33 -6.04
C ALA A 89 16.12 7.10 -5.67
N LEU A 90 16.20 8.01 -4.70
CA LEU A 90 15.09 8.89 -4.34
C LEU A 90 14.69 9.81 -5.49
N ALA A 91 15.65 10.46 -6.13
CA ALA A 91 15.39 11.36 -7.26
C ALA A 91 14.73 10.62 -8.43
N LEU A 92 15.22 9.43 -8.76
CA LEU A 92 14.61 8.59 -9.79
C LEU A 92 13.19 8.16 -9.41
N ALA A 93 12.96 7.79 -8.15
CA ALA A 93 11.63 7.39 -7.67
C ALA A 93 10.61 8.54 -7.70
N VAL A 94 11.01 9.76 -7.35
CA VAL A 94 10.15 10.97 -7.44
C VAL A 94 9.76 11.28 -8.88
N LEU A 95 10.66 11.07 -9.84
CA LEU A 95 10.42 11.32 -11.26
C LEU A 95 9.70 10.16 -11.96
N TYR A 96 9.47 9.05 -11.28
CA TYR A 96 8.85 7.88 -11.86
C TYR A 96 7.32 8.05 -11.92
N TYR A 97 6.84 8.51 -13.09
CA TYR A 97 5.42 8.79 -13.34
C TYR A 97 4.44 7.69 -12.85
N PRO A 98 4.73 6.38 -13.01
CA PRO A 98 3.83 5.35 -12.50
C PRO A 98 3.57 5.42 -10.99
N PHE A 99 4.51 5.89 -10.16
CA PHE A 99 4.25 6.06 -8.73
C PHE A 99 3.18 7.13 -8.48
N ILE A 100 3.31 8.27 -9.15
CA ILE A 100 2.34 9.37 -9.05
C ILE A 100 0.96 8.92 -9.56
N TYR A 101 0.92 8.15 -10.66
CA TYR A 101 -0.31 7.63 -11.23
C TYR A 101 -1.01 6.63 -10.28
N PHE A 102 -0.28 5.62 -9.79
CA PHE A 102 -0.85 4.58 -8.93
C PHE A 102 -1.13 5.05 -7.50
N GLU A 103 -0.50 6.12 -7.03
CA GLU A 103 -0.85 6.76 -5.75
C GLU A 103 -2.19 7.53 -5.84
N ALA A 104 -2.51 8.07 -7.01
CA ALA A 104 -3.77 8.77 -7.25
C ALA A 104 -4.96 7.80 -7.40
N GLU A 105 -4.71 6.57 -7.84
CA GLU A 105 -5.70 5.51 -7.88
C GLU A 105 -5.76 4.75 -6.54
N THR A 106 -6.97 4.40 -6.08
CA THR A 106 -7.13 3.57 -4.88
C THR A 106 -6.86 2.11 -5.22
N LEU A 107 -5.57 1.79 -5.38
CA LEU A 107 -5.10 0.48 -5.80
C LEU A 107 -4.26 -0.22 -4.72
N VAL A 108 -4.31 -1.55 -4.79
CA VAL A 108 -3.55 -2.50 -3.95
C VAL A 108 -2.03 -2.27 -4.04
N THR A 109 -1.56 -1.75 -5.17
CA THR A 109 -0.14 -1.62 -5.52
C THR A 109 0.64 -0.78 -4.50
N THR A 110 0.10 0.34 -4.02
CA THR A 110 0.78 1.23 -3.08
C THR A 110 1.04 0.56 -1.74
N LEU A 111 0.06 -0.18 -1.21
CA LEU A 111 0.19 -0.91 0.05
C LEU A 111 1.15 -2.10 -0.08
N PHE A 112 1.04 -2.87 -1.17
CA PHE A 112 1.96 -3.97 -1.48
C PHE A 112 3.41 -3.49 -1.54
N LEU A 113 3.66 -2.37 -2.21
CA LEU A 113 4.99 -1.79 -2.40
C LEU A 113 5.56 -1.31 -1.06
N THR A 114 4.72 -0.71 -0.21
CA THR A 114 5.09 -0.30 1.15
C THR A 114 5.52 -1.48 2.01
N LEU A 115 4.72 -2.54 2.05
CA LEU A 115 5.04 -3.74 2.83
C LEU A 115 6.31 -4.43 2.30
N SER A 116 6.46 -4.52 0.98
CA SER A 116 7.65 -5.12 0.36
C SER A 116 8.93 -4.36 0.69
N LEU A 117 8.91 -3.03 0.58
CA LEU A 117 10.04 -2.17 0.93
C LEU A 117 10.34 -2.19 2.44
N ALA A 118 9.30 -2.14 3.28
CA ALA A 118 9.45 -2.19 4.73
C ALA A 118 10.08 -3.52 5.17
N GLY A 119 9.57 -4.65 4.65
CA GLY A 119 10.13 -5.98 4.91
C GLY A 119 11.61 -6.06 4.50
N THR A 120 11.94 -5.59 3.30
CA THR A 120 13.33 -5.53 2.82
C THR A 120 14.21 -4.68 3.73
N ARG A 121 13.72 -3.50 4.15
CA ARG A 121 14.47 -2.60 5.02
C ARG A 121 14.69 -3.18 6.42
N ILE A 122 13.74 -3.96 6.94
CA ILE A 122 13.87 -4.70 8.21
C ILE A 122 14.90 -5.82 8.04
N ALA A 123 14.82 -6.62 6.96
CA ALA A 123 15.79 -7.68 6.68
C ALA A 123 17.23 -7.15 6.64
N LEU A 124 17.47 -6.02 5.98
CA LEU A 124 18.79 -5.37 5.90
C LEU A 124 19.34 -4.90 7.26
N GLY A 125 18.47 -4.72 8.26
CA GLY A 125 18.84 -4.35 9.63
C GLY A 125 18.74 -5.48 10.64
N ALA A 126 18.22 -6.64 10.25
CA ALA A 126 17.90 -7.74 11.15
C ALA A 126 19.16 -8.30 11.80
N ARG A 127 19.14 -8.40 13.13
CA ARG A 127 20.13 -9.11 13.92
C ARG A 127 19.40 -10.14 14.77
N GLY A 128 19.74 -11.42 14.60
CA GLY A 128 19.07 -12.53 15.28
C GLY A 128 17.65 -12.84 14.75
N TYR A 129 17.01 -13.83 15.35
CA TYR A 129 15.75 -14.42 14.88
C TYR A 129 14.56 -13.45 14.87
N SER A 130 14.48 -12.53 15.82
CA SER A 130 13.36 -11.58 15.93
C SER A 130 13.27 -10.64 14.72
N GLY A 131 14.42 -10.16 14.21
CA GLY A 131 14.45 -9.30 13.02
C GLY A 131 14.03 -10.03 11.74
N TRP A 132 14.43 -11.30 11.61
CA TRP A 132 14.02 -12.14 10.48
C TRP A 132 12.54 -12.52 10.54
N LEU A 133 12.01 -12.81 11.73
CA LEU A 133 10.57 -13.04 11.93
C LEU A 133 9.76 -11.80 11.58
N ALA A 134 10.17 -10.61 12.06
CA ALA A 134 9.49 -9.36 11.73
C ALA A 134 9.49 -9.10 10.21
N SER A 135 10.63 -9.31 9.53
CA SER A 135 10.71 -9.21 8.08
C SER A 135 9.81 -10.22 7.37
N GLY A 136 9.81 -11.47 7.82
CA GLY A 136 8.99 -12.54 7.24
C GLY A 136 7.50 -12.28 7.38
N LEU A 137 7.07 -11.77 8.53
CA LEU A 137 5.67 -11.36 8.75
C LEU A 137 5.26 -10.21 7.84
N VAL A 138 6.09 -9.18 7.71
CA VAL A 138 5.79 -8.03 6.84
C VAL A 138 5.74 -8.44 5.36
N LEU A 139 6.67 -9.28 4.92
CA LEU A 139 6.66 -9.81 3.55
C LEU A 139 5.50 -10.79 3.30
N GLY A 140 5.14 -11.60 4.29
CA GLY A 140 3.95 -12.46 4.22
C GLY A 140 2.66 -11.66 4.15
N LEU A 141 2.56 -10.53 4.85
CA LEU A 141 1.44 -9.61 4.67
C LEU A 141 1.41 -9.01 3.26
N ALA A 142 2.58 -8.74 2.66
CA ALA A 142 2.66 -8.27 1.28
C ALA A 142 2.08 -9.30 0.30
N THR A 143 2.41 -10.59 0.43
CA THR A 143 1.86 -11.64 -0.46
C THR A 143 0.34 -11.82 -0.29
N ILE A 144 -0.21 -11.56 0.89
CA ILE A 144 -1.67 -11.57 1.12
C ILE A 144 -2.35 -10.37 0.44
N THR A 145 -1.65 -9.26 0.20
CA THR A 145 -2.23 -8.12 -0.54
C THR A 145 -2.38 -8.38 -2.03
N ARG A 146 -1.51 -9.22 -2.61
CA ARG A 146 -1.59 -9.61 -4.02
C ARG A 146 -0.88 -10.95 -4.16
N PRO A 147 -1.59 -12.03 -4.53
CA PRO A 147 -0.91 -13.28 -4.89
C PRO A 147 -0.05 -12.99 -6.13
N THR A 148 1.27 -13.07 -5.96
CA THR A 148 2.27 -12.98 -7.02
C THR A 148 2.58 -14.36 -7.57
#